data_AF-A0A0G1FYH8-F1
#
_entry.id   AF-A0A0G1FYH8-F1
#
_cell.length_a   1.000
_cell.length_b   1.000
_cell.length_c   1.000
_cell.angle_alpha   90.00
_cell.angle_beta   90.00
_cell.angle_gamma   90.00
#
_symmetry.space_group_name_H-M   'P 1'
#
loop_
_entity.id
_entity.type
_entity.pdbx_description
1 polymer ?
#
loop_
_entity_poly.entity_id
_entity_poly.type
_entity_poly.pdbx_seq_one_letter_code
_entity_poly.pdbx_strand_id
1 'polypeptide(L)'
;MPKLLHLTKEEIDYFKEMENDFFRKYTLQDKIPLYRRIATSLHSLAVKKLIDSHNLCLMAKKQEAIDHHLKARKYYFDIKKSCPAFIKETGLI
;
A
#
# COMPACT_ATOMS: atom_id res chain seq x y z
N MET A 1 -2.60 16.18 13.36
CA MET A 1 -3.10 15.05 12.54
C MET A 1 -2.33 15.03 11.23
N PRO A 2 -1.84 13.88 10.74
CA PRO A 2 -1.21 13.84 9.42
C PRO A 2 -2.23 14.29 8.37
N LYS A 3 -1.84 15.27 7.54
CA LYS A 3 -2.65 15.77 6.44
C LYS A 3 -2.86 14.59 5.47
N LEU A 4 -4.11 14.18 5.27
CA LEU A 4 -4.44 13.11 4.31
C LEU A 4 -3.89 13.54 2.95
N LEU A 5 -2.97 12.75 2.40
CA LEU A 5 -2.43 13.01 1.07
C LEU A 5 -3.55 12.81 0.03
N HIS A 6 -3.43 13.48 -1.11
CA HIS A 6 -4.36 13.22 -2.21
C HIS A 6 -4.10 11.82 -2.75
N LEU A 7 -5.13 10.98 -2.75
CA LEU A 7 -5.09 9.67 -3.41
C LEU A 7 -5.38 9.84 -4.90
N THR A 8 -4.67 9.09 -5.74
CA THR A 8 -5.00 8.99 -7.16
C THR A 8 -6.26 8.15 -7.35
N LYS A 9 -6.86 8.21 -8.55
CA LYS A 9 -8.01 7.37 -8.88
C LYS A 9 -7.71 5.88 -8.68
N GLU A 10 -6.55 5.41 -9.12
CA GLU A 10 -6.10 4.01 -8.95
C GLU A 10 -6.06 3.61 -7.47
N GLU A 11 -5.48 4.45 -6.61
CA GLU A 11 -5.36 4.16 -5.18
C GLU A 11 -6.74 4.13 -4.49
N ILE A 12 -7.66 5.01 -4.89
CA ILE A 12 -9.04 5.02 -4.38
C ILE A 12 -9.78 3.76 -4.82
N ASP A 13 -9.67 3.40 -6.10
CA ASP A 13 -10.36 2.24 -6.66
C ASP A 13 -9.84 0.95 -6.00
N TYR A 14 -8.52 0.82 -5.84
CA TYR A 14 -7.89 -0.30 -5.14
C TYR A 14 -8.26 -0.37 -3.66
N PHE A 15 -8.35 0.78 -2.98
CA PHE A 15 -8.79 0.85 -1.59
C PHE A 15 -10.23 0.36 -1.43
N LYS A 16 -11.13 0.77 -2.32
CA LYS A 16 -12.54 0.31 -2.33
C LYS A 16 -12.65 -1.19 -2.62
N GLU A 17 -11.85 -1.72 -3.55
CA GLU A 17 -11.78 -3.15 -3.85
C GLU A 17 -11.37 -3.95 -2.60
N MET A 18 -10.28 -3.54 -1.93
CA MET A 18 -9.84 -4.15 -0.68
C MET A 18 -10.86 -4.03 0.44
N GLU A 19 -11.49 -2.87 0.62
CA GLU A 19 -12.54 -2.70 1.62
C GLU A 19 -13.69 -3.68 1.37
N ASN A 20 -14.18 -3.79 0.14
CA ASN A 20 -15.28 -4.72 -0.21
C ASN A 20 -14.92 -6.19 0.08
N ASP A 21 -13.72 -6.63 -0.31
CA ASP A 21 -13.26 -8.00 -0.07
C ASP A 21 -13.00 -8.30 1.40
N PHE A 22 -12.58 -7.30 2.17
CA PHE A 22 -12.28 -7.45 3.59
C PHE A 22 -13.53 -7.37 4.47
N PHE A 23 -14.49 -6.50 4.15
CA PHE A 23 -15.80 -6.45 4.83
C PHE A 23 -16.58 -7.75 4.66
N ARG A 24 -16.45 -8.41 3.51
CA ARG A 24 -17.03 -9.74 3.29
C ARG A 24 -16.44 -10.80 4.22
N LYS A 25 -15.22 -10.60 4.74
CA LYS A 25 -14.49 -11.61 5.52
C LYS A 25 -14.36 -11.28 7.01
N TYR A 26 -14.37 -10.02 7.43
CA TYR A 26 -14.07 -9.64 8.82
C TYR A 26 -14.82 -8.38 9.30
N THR A 27 -15.48 -8.47 10.46
CA THR A 27 -16.31 -7.43 11.10
C THR A 27 -15.54 -6.41 11.95
N LEU A 28 -14.21 -6.53 12.07
CA LEU A 28 -13.40 -5.80 13.06
C LEU A 28 -12.84 -4.44 12.59
N GLN A 29 -13.19 -3.97 11.38
CA GLN A 29 -12.58 -2.78 10.79
C GLN A 29 -12.96 -1.46 11.43
N ASP A 30 -14.13 -1.33 12.08
CA ASP A 30 -14.56 -0.07 12.71
C ASP A 30 -13.59 0.41 13.80
N LYS A 31 -12.76 -0.50 14.33
CA LYS A 31 -11.74 -0.18 15.33
C LYS A 31 -10.40 0.28 14.73
N ILE A 32 -10.18 0.09 13.42
CA ILE A 32 -8.94 0.47 12.74
C ILE A 32 -9.12 1.85 12.10
N PRO A 33 -8.31 2.86 12.48
CA PRO A 33 -8.43 4.19 11.91
C PRO A 33 -8.24 4.22 10.39
N LEU A 34 -9.01 5.07 9.70
CA LEU A 34 -9.00 5.22 8.24
C LEU A 34 -7.59 5.38 7.65
N TYR A 35 -6.74 6.21 8.28
CA TYR A 35 -5.38 6.44 7.80
C TYR A 35 -4.53 5.16 7.79
N ARG A 36 -4.74 4.23 8.74
CA ARG A 36 -4.05 2.92 8.74
C ARG A 36 -4.58 2.02 7.64
N ARG A 37 -5.89 2.02 7.41
CA ARG A 37 -6.53 1.23 6.34
C ARG A 37 -6.03 1.68 4.97
N ILE A 38 -5.97 3.00 4.74
CA ILE A 38 -5.39 3.59 3.53
C ILE A 38 -3.91 3.21 3.39
N ALA A 39 -3.12 3.33 4.46
CA ALA A 39 -1.70 2.93 4.43
C ALA A 39 -1.52 1.46 4.04
N THR A 40 -2.32 0.56 4.63
CA THR A 40 -2.29 -0.87 4.30
C THR A 40 -2.63 -1.10 2.83
N SER A 41 -3.69 -0.48 2.32
CA SER A 41 -4.08 -0.62 0.92
C SER A 41 -3.02 -0.10 -0.05
N LEU A 42 -2.45 1.08 0.21
CA LEU A 42 -1.34 1.63 -0.57
C LEU A 42 -0.12 0.71 -0.55
N HIS A 43 0.18 0.09 0.59
CA HIS A 43 1.28 -0.87 0.67
C HIS A 43 0.97 -2.17 -0.08
N SER A 44 -0.25 -2.68 -0.01
CA SER A 44 -0.67 -3.84 -0.80
C SER A 44 -0.59 -3.56 -2.31
N LEU A 45 -0.97 -2.36 -2.75
CA LEU A 45 -0.80 -1.91 -4.13
C LEU A 45 0.67 -1.87 -4.54
N ALA A 46 1.54 -1.34 -3.66
CA ALA A 46 2.98 -1.34 -3.87
C ALA A 46 3.53 -2.77 -4.07
N VAL A 47 3.14 -3.72 -3.21
CA VAL A 47 3.54 -5.13 -3.33
C VAL A 47 3.05 -5.73 -4.65
N LYS A 48 1.79 -5.49 -5.02
CA LYS A 48 1.22 -5.97 -6.29
C LYS A 48 2.04 -5.45 -7.49
N LYS A 49 2.33 -4.16 -7.55
CA LYS A 49 3.15 -3.56 -8.62
C LYS A 49 4.58 -4.10 -8.63
N LEU A 50 5.16 -4.39 -7.47
CA LEU A 50 6.49 -5.00 -7.38
C LEU A 50 6.49 -6.41 -7.98
N ILE A 51 5.50 -7.24 -7.64
CA ILE A 51 5.34 -8.59 -8.22
C ILE A 51 5.15 -8.49 -9.74
N ASP A 52 4.28 -7.58 -10.21
CA ASP A 52 4.07 -7.35 -11.63
C ASP A 52 5.35 -6.88 -12.34
N SER A 53 6.18 -6.08 -11.67
CA SER A 53 7.47 -5.62 -12.22
C SER A 53 8.44 -6.79 -12.44
N HIS A 54 8.43 -7.79 -11.56
CA HIS A 54 9.27 -9.00 -11.71
C HIS A 54 8.77 -9.87 -12.86
N ASN A 55 7.45 -10.04 -12.97
CA ASN A 55 6.86 -10.84 -14.03
C ASN A 55 7.03 -10.24 -15.43
N LEU A 56 7.13 -8.91 -15.53
CA LEU A 56 7.18 -8.18 -16.82
C LEU A 56 8.55 -7.52 -17.10
N CYS A 57 9.52 -7.63 -16.19
CA CYS A 57 10.83 -6.94 -16.28
C CYS A 57 10.72 -5.41 -16.52
N LEU A 58 9.70 -4.77 -15.95
CA LEU A 58 9.43 -3.34 -16.16
C LEU A 58 9.95 -2.49 -15.01
N MET A 59 11.07 -1.78 -15.24
CA MET A 59 11.66 -0.89 -14.24
C MET A 59 10.71 0.24 -13.79
N ALA A 60 9.84 0.74 -14.69
CA ALA A 60 8.84 1.75 -14.35
C ALA A 60 7.86 1.26 -13.26
N LYS A 61 7.44 -0.02 -13.31
CA LYS A 61 6.55 -0.61 -12.29
C LYS A 61 7.24 -0.78 -10.94
N LYS A 62 8.56 -1.01 -10.92
CA LYS A 62 9.34 -1.05 -9.68
C LYS A 62 9.37 0.33 -9.01
N GLN A 63 9.54 1.41 -9.78
CA GLN A 63 9.52 2.76 -9.23
C GLN A 63 8.12 3.13 -8.68
N GLU A 64 7.05 2.83 -9.41
CA GLU A 64 5.69 3.04 -8.93
C GLU A 64 5.42 2.29 -7.61
N ALA A 65 5.90 1.04 -7.50
CA ALA A 65 5.80 0.27 -6.28
C ALA A 65 6.48 0.98 -5.09
N ILE A 66 7.68 1.52 -5.30
CA ILE A 66 8.41 2.28 -4.28
C ILE A 66 7.61 3.52 -3.88
N ASP A 67 7.07 4.27 -4.85
CA ASP A 67 6.35 5.52 -4.60
C ASP A 67 5.09 5.28 -3.76
N HIS A 68 4.31 4.24 -4.07
CA HIS A 68 3.13 3.89 -3.27
C HIS A 68 3.51 3.42 -1.86
N HIS A 69 4.63 2.69 -1.68
CA HIS A 69 5.11 2.32 -0.36
C HIS A 69 5.55 3.55 0.46
N LEU A 70 6.28 4.48 -0.15
CA LEU A 70 6.66 5.74 0.51
C LEU A 70 5.43 6.56 0.88
N LYS A 71 4.40 6.57 0.03
CA LYS A 71 3.12 7.21 0.33
C LYS A 71 2.42 6.54 1.50
N ALA A 72 2.35 5.21 1.53
CA ALA A 72 1.81 4.44 2.66
C ALA A 72 2.51 4.81 3.98
N ARG A 73 3.84 4.97 3.97
CA ARG A 73 4.62 5.40 5.15
C ARG A 73 4.25 6.80 5.66
N LYS A 74 3.86 7.71 4.77
CA LYS A 74 3.38 9.05 5.16
C LYS A 74 2.03 8.99 5.88
N TYR A 75 1.18 8.01 5.58
CA TYR A 75 -0.05 7.75 6.32
C TYR A 75 0.20 7.00 7.64
N TYR A 76 1.09 6.01 7.63
CA TYR A 76 1.41 5.21 8.82
C TYR A 76 2.88 4.78 8.82
N PHE A 77 3.68 5.44 9.64
CA PHE A 77 5.13 5.27 9.65
C PHE A 77 5.58 3.84 10.01
N ASP A 78 4.87 3.18 10.92
CA ASP A 78 5.20 1.83 11.41
C ASP A 78 4.97 0.71 10.36
N ILE A 79 4.44 1.02 9.18
CA ILE A 79 4.27 0.04 8.10
C ILE A 79 5.61 -0.54 7.60
N LYS A 80 6.74 0.10 7.90
CA LYS A 80 8.09 -0.44 7.62
C LYS A 80 8.36 -1.75 8.39
N LYS A 81 7.86 -1.87 9.63
CA LYS A 81 8.10 -3.06 10.47
C LYS A 81 7.37 -4.30 9.95
N SER A 82 6.28 -4.12 9.20
CA SER A 82 5.47 -5.24 8.73
C SER A 82 6.02 -5.97 7.52
N CYS A 83 6.95 -5.40 6.73
CA CYS A 83 7.41 -6.03 5.49
C CYS A 83 8.92 -5.88 5.17
N PRO A 84 9.80 -6.62 5.88
CA PRO A 84 11.24 -6.66 5.59
C PRO A 84 11.58 -7.13 4.17
N ALA A 85 10.77 -8.04 3.60
CA ALA A 85 10.99 -8.59 2.27
C ALA A 85 10.84 -7.52 1.16
N PHE A 86 9.82 -6.66 1.25
CA PHE A 86 9.61 -5.57 0.30
C PHE A 86 10.80 -4.59 0.30
N ILE A 87 11.31 -4.25 1.48
CA ILE A 87 12.45 -3.34 1.65
C ILE A 87 13.71 -3.92 1.01
N LYS A 88 13.98 -5.21 1.24
CA LYS A 88 15.13 -5.91 0.65
C LYS A 88 15.08 -5.89 -0.88
N GLU A 89 13.92 -6.18 -1.46
CA GLU A 89 13.73 -6.28 -2.90
C GLU A 89 13.78 -4.92 -3.63
N THR A 90 13.32 -3.87 -2.95
CA THR A 90 13.30 -2.51 -3.48
C THR A 90 14.57 -1.71 -3.20
N GLY A 91 15.45 -2.21 -2.32
CA GLY A 91 16.68 -1.50 -1.94
C GLY A 91 16.45 -0.27 -1.05
N LEU A 92 15.30 -0.20 -0.36
CA LEU A 92 14.93 0.91 0.52
C LEU A 92 15.63 0.82 1.89
N ILE A 93 16.97 0.89 1.90
CA ILE A 93 17.79 0.91 3.11
C ILE A 93 17.80 2.31 3.72
#